data_AF-A0A5Q2FAA4-F1
#
_entry.id   AF-A0A5Q2FAA4-F1
#
_cell.length_a   1.000
_cell.length_b   1.000
_cell.length_c   1.000
_cell.angle_alpha   90.00
_cell.angle_beta   90.00
_cell.angle_gamma   90.00
#
_symmetry.space_group_name_H-M   'P 1'
#
loop_
_entity.id
_entity.type
_entity.pdbx_description
1 polymer ?
#
loop_
_entity_poly.entity_id
_entity_poly.type
_entity_poly.pdbx_seq_one_letter_code
_entity_poly.pdbx_strand_id
1 'polypeptide(L)'
;MGLDPAYPYVGINDLEHGHATVYDELHRPIGRLGPSPYESPHTNVTCILRAWECRDWYKLLNPVSFSPTAAEGFVSASETSPGPYSLPIPRCAARRFCWAWWWVVLALAVLATVAVGILRKKNPPDPPPDVDLDEGEPLDL
;
A
#
# COMPACT_ATOMS: atom_id res chain seq x y z
N MET A 1 -26.90 -0.13 11.75
CA MET A 1 -27.29 0.12 10.33
C MET A 1 -28.00 -1.12 9.79
N GLY A 2 -28.90 -0.97 8.81
CA GLY A 2 -29.59 -2.12 8.19
C GLY A 2 -28.73 -2.82 7.15
N LEU A 3 -28.83 -4.15 7.04
CA LEU A 3 -28.17 -4.92 5.99
C LEU A 3 -29.03 -4.97 4.72
N ASP A 4 -28.42 -4.70 3.57
CA ASP A 4 -29.00 -4.91 2.25
C ASP A 4 -28.75 -6.37 1.79
N PRO A 5 -29.79 -7.17 1.54
CA PRO A 5 -29.64 -8.57 1.13
C PRO A 5 -29.03 -8.74 -0.27
N ALA A 6 -28.99 -7.69 -1.10
CA ALA A 6 -28.36 -7.73 -2.43
C ALA A 6 -26.83 -7.69 -2.37
N TYR A 7 -26.25 -7.40 -1.20
CA TYR A 7 -24.80 -7.26 -1.02
C TYR A 7 -24.27 -8.23 0.03
N PRO A 8 -23.03 -8.72 -0.13
CA PRO A 8 -22.39 -9.46 0.93
C PRO A 8 -22.17 -8.56 2.16
N TYR A 9 -21.96 -9.18 3.32
CA TYR A 9 -21.76 -8.47 4.57
C TYR A 9 -20.70 -9.12 5.43
N VAL A 10 -20.08 -8.31 6.27
CA VAL A 10 -19.08 -8.74 7.24
C VAL A 10 -19.52 -8.33 8.63
N GLY A 11 -19.10 -9.11 9.64
CA GLY A 11 -19.26 -8.80 11.05
C GLY A 11 -17.93 -8.69 11.75
N ILE A 12 -17.92 -8.10 12.94
CA ILE A 12 -16.74 -8.13 13.80
C ILE A 12 -16.35 -9.58 14.10
N ASN A 13 -15.06 -9.88 13.97
CA ASN A 13 -14.47 -11.14 14.43
C ASN A 13 -13.56 -10.91 15.65
N ASP A 14 -13.15 -9.66 15.88
CA ASP A 14 -12.23 -9.30 16.94
C ASP A 14 -12.98 -9.31 18.28
N LEU A 15 -12.90 -10.46 18.93
CA LEU A 15 -13.49 -10.70 20.24
C LEU A 15 -12.66 -10.05 21.37
N GLU A 16 -11.40 -9.65 21.13
CA GLU A 16 -10.55 -9.02 22.15
C GLU A 16 -10.93 -7.55 22.34
N HIS A 17 -11.08 -6.81 21.24
CA HIS A 17 -11.44 -5.39 21.29
C HIS A 17 -12.95 -5.15 21.23
N GLY A 18 -13.71 -6.13 20.73
CA GLY A 18 -15.16 -6.04 20.59
C GLY A 18 -15.63 -5.01 19.56
N HIS A 19 -14.72 -4.49 18.74
CA HIS A 19 -15.00 -3.59 17.63
C HIS A 19 -13.91 -3.66 16.56
N ALA A 20 -14.23 -3.23 15.34
CA ALA A 20 -13.28 -3.08 14.24
C ALA A 20 -13.25 -1.60 13.81
N THR A 21 -12.07 -1.08 13.47
CA THR A 21 -11.96 0.33 13.07
C THR A 21 -12.30 0.50 11.59
N VAL A 22 -13.11 1.52 11.27
CA VAL A 22 -13.44 1.88 9.90
C VAL A 22 -12.55 3.04 9.45
N TYR A 23 -11.96 2.91 8.27
CA TYR A 23 -11.02 3.87 7.70
C TYR A 23 -11.54 4.45 6.38
N ASP A 24 -11.16 5.70 6.06
CA ASP A 24 -11.39 6.30 4.74
C ASP A 24 -10.37 5.81 3.69
N GLU A 25 -10.47 6.31 2.46
CA GLU A 25 -9.55 6.02 1.36
C GLU A 25 -8.09 6.43 1.60
N LEU A 26 -7.85 7.34 2.56
CA LEU A 26 -6.55 7.84 3.00
C LEU A 26 -6.05 7.14 4.27
N HIS A 27 -6.72 6.08 4.72
CA HIS A 27 -6.40 5.34 5.95
C HIS A 27 -6.56 6.15 7.24
N ARG A 28 -7.44 7.14 7.26
CA ARG A 28 -7.80 7.88 8.48
C ARG A 28 -9.01 7.21 9.15
N PRO A 29 -9.02 7.06 10.48
CA PRO A 29 -10.16 6.46 11.17
C PRO A 29 -11.38 7.38 11.06
N ILE A 30 -12.51 6.81 10.66
CA ILE A 30 -13.79 7.53 10.48
C ILE A 30 -14.94 6.98 11.33
N GLY A 31 -14.77 5.83 11.97
CA GLY A 31 -15.81 5.24 12.82
C GLY A 31 -15.43 3.84 13.31
N ARG A 32 -16.38 3.15 13.95
CA ARG A 32 -16.16 1.81 14.51
C ARG A 32 -17.33 0.86 14.21
N LEU A 33 -17.02 -0.35 13.78
CA LEU A 33 -17.98 -1.44 13.66
C LEU A 33 -18.01 -2.20 15.00
N GLY A 34 -19.18 -2.48 15.56
CA GLY A 34 -19.32 -3.26 16.78
C GLY A 34 -20.74 -3.25 17.35
N PRO A 35 -21.02 -4.08 18.38
CA PRO A 35 -22.25 -3.99 19.15
C PRO A 35 -22.36 -2.63 19.86
N SER A 36 -23.57 -2.28 20.35
CA SER A 36 -23.79 -1.04 21.10
C SER A 36 -22.69 -0.83 22.17
N PRO A 37 -22.07 0.37 22.27
CA PRO A 37 -22.53 1.67 21.74
C PRO A 37 -22.07 2.00 20.30
N TYR A 38 -21.44 1.08 19.59
CA TYR A 38 -21.00 1.30 18.21
C TYR A 38 -22.16 1.19 17.20
N GLU A 39 -21.90 1.61 15.97
CA GLU A 39 -22.92 1.89 14.96
C GLU A 39 -23.68 0.63 14.48
N SER A 40 -22.99 -0.51 14.45
CA SER A 40 -23.55 -1.80 14.01
C SER A 40 -22.52 -2.94 14.18
N PRO A 41 -22.90 -4.15 14.61
CA PRO A 41 -21.99 -5.31 14.62
C PRO A 41 -21.69 -5.87 13.24
N HIS A 42 -22.48 -5.49 12.23
CA HIS A 42 -22.38 -5.94 10.84
C HIS A 42 -22.52 -4.77 9.85
N THR A 43 -21.89 -4.90 8.68
CA THR A 43 -22.00 -3.92 7.60
C THR A 43 -21.92 -4.58 6.22
N ASN A 44 -22.61 -4.02 5.23
CA ASN A 44 -22.50 -4.46 3.84
C ASN A 44 -21.19 -3.98 3.20
N VAL A 45 -20.66 -4.83 2.33
CA VAL A 45 -19.42 -4.59 1.62
C VAL A 45 -19.64 -4.80 0.12
N THR A 46 -18.85 -4.12 -0.70
CA THR A 46 -18.93 -4.26 -2.16
C THR A 46 -17.92 -5.27 -2.67
N CYS A 47 -16.72 -5.28 -2.10
CA CYS A 47 -15.62 -6.13 -2.56
C CYS A 47 -14.48 -6.18 -1.52
N ILE A 48 -13.57 -7.14 -1.70
CA ILE A 48 -12.31 -7.25 -0.97
C ILE A 48 -11.15 -6.74 -1.84
N LEU A 49 -10.22 -6.00 -1.25
CA LEU A 49 -8.99 -5.55 -1.90
C LEU A 49 -7.78 -5.74 -1.00
N ARG A 50 -6.61 -5.79 -1.61
CA ARG A 50 -5.33 -5.77 -0.91
C ARG A 50 -4.82 -4.34 -0.86
N ALA A 51 -4.75 -3.76 0.33
CA ALA A 51 -4.31 -2.38 0.57
C ALA A 51 -3.51 -2.34 1.87
N TRP A 52 -2.94 -1.16 2.19
CA TRP A 52 -2.25 -0.82 3.45
C TRP A 52 -1.53 -1.98 4.14
N GLU A 53 -0.20 -2.02 4.00
CA GLU A 53 0.64 -3.13 4.46
C GLU A 53 0.33 -4.48 3.80
N CYS A 54 -0.24 -4.48 2.59
CA CYS A 54 -0.56 -5.71 1.86
C CYS A 54 -1.53 -6.64 2.60
N ARG A 55 -2.39 -6.07 3.43
CA ARG A 55 -3.45 -6.81 4.11
C ARG A 55 -4.72 -6.78 3.27
N ASP A 56 -5.63 -7.69 3.56
CA ASP A 56 -6.94 -7.71 2.93
C ASP A 56 -7.88 -6.77 3.69
N TRP A 57 -8.64 -5.99 2.94
CA TRP A 57 -9.57 -4.98 3.42
C TRP A 57 -10.89 -5.13 2.68
N TYR A 58 -11.99 -5.00 3.41
CA TYR A 58 -13.33 -4.96 2.82
C TYR A 58 -13.74 -3.53 2.57
N LYS A 59 -14.15 -3.23 1.33
CA LYS A 59 -14.73 -1.94 0.96
C LYS A 59 -16.20 -1.91 1.35
N LEU A 60 -16.59 -0.93 2.16
CA LEU A 60 -17.96 -0.73 2.64
C LEU A 60 -18.87 -0.25 1.50
N LEU A 61 -20.13 -0.67 1.53
CA LEU A 61 -21.17 -0.17 0.64
C LEU A 61 -21.54 1.27 0.94
N ASN A 62 -21.71 1.60 2.23
CA ASN A 62 -22.25 2.89 2.68
C ASN A 62 -21.31 3.56 3.71
N PRO A 63 -20.18 4.15 3.29
CA PRO A 63 -19.23 4.80 4.21
C PRO A 63 -19.79 6.04 4.91
N VAL A 64 -20.74 6.73 4.27
CA VAL A 64 -21.41 7.94 4.77
C VAL A 64 -22.09 7.78 6.13
N SER A 65 -22.38 6.53 6.49
CA SER A 65 -22.99 6.15 7.75
C SER A 65 -22.04 6.22 8.95
N PHE A 66 -20.72 6.24 8.69
CA PHE A 66 -19.67 6.45 9.69
C PHE A 66 -19.15 7.89 9.65
N SER A 67 -18.95 8.44 8.44
CA SER A 67 -18.58 9.84 8.27
C SER A 67 -19.26 10.43 7.03
N PRO A 68 -20.00 11.54 7.15
CA PRO A 68 -20.76 12.10 6.03
C PRO A 68 -19.88 12.62 4.89
N THR A 69 -18.59 12.84 5.13
CA THR A 69 -17.61 13.31 4.13
C THR A 69 -16.81 12.17 3.50
N ALA A 70 -16.94 10.94 3.98
CA ALA A 70 -16.20 9.80 3.46
C ALA A 70 -16.81 9.33 2.12
N ALA A 71 -16.02 9.43 1.06
CA ALA A 71 -16.41 8.91 -0.25
C ALA A 71 -16.29 7.37 -0.30
N GLU A 72 -15.29 6.83 0.39
CA GLU A 72 -15.07 5.40 0.54
C GLU A 72 -14.82 5.04 2.01
N GLY A 73 -15.05 3.77 2.36
CA GLY A 73 -14.83 3.27 3.71
C GLY A 73 -14.32 1.84 3.66
N PHE A 74 -13.45 1.50 4.60
CA PHE A 74 -12.76 0.22 4.64
C PHE A 74 -12.68 -0.32 6.05
N VAL A 75 -12.81 -1.63 6.18
CA VAL A 75 -12.58 -2.35 7.43
C VAL A 75 -11.61 -3.50 7.20
N SER A 76 -10.75 -3.77 8.18
CA SER A 76 -9.73 -4.80 8.05
C SER A 76 -10.36 -6.20 8.01
N ALA A 77 -9.89 -7.05 7.10
CA ALA A 77 -10.28 -8.47 7.09
C ALA A 77 -9.63 -9.28 8.23
N SER A 78 -8.67 -8.71 8.97
CA SER A 78 -8.17 -9.34 10.20
C SER A 78 -9.12 -9.15 11.38
N GLU A 79 -9.88 -8.05 11.40
CA GLU A 79 -10.81 -7.67 12.49
C GLU A 79 -12.27 -8.05 12.19
N THR A 80 -12.53 -8.52 10.97
CA THR A 80 -13.87 -8.87 10.49
C THR A 80 -13.88 -10.16 9.69
N SER A 81 -15.02 -10.83 9.68
CA SER A 81 -15.24 -12.03 8.88
C SER A 81 -16.58 -11.94 8.14
N PRO A 82 -16.71 -12.59 6.97
CA PRO A 82 -18.00 -12.75 6.31
C PRO A 82 -18.99 -13.44 7.25
N GLY A 83 -20.23 -12.96 7.27
CA GLY A 83 -21.27 -13.62 8.05
C GLY A 83 -21.63 -15.02 7.51
N PRO A 84 -22.24 -15.88 8.33
CA PRO A 84 -22.54 -17.28 7.97
C PRO A 84 -23.45 -17.43 6.75
N TYR A 85 -24.26 -16.42 6.44
CA TYR A 85 -25.16 -16.39 5.29
C TYR A 85 -24.81 -15.27 4.30
N SER A 86 -23.58 -14.75 4.35
CA SER A 86 -23.14 -13.72 3.41
C SER A 86 -23.04 -14.28 1.99
N LEU A 87 -23.42 -13.46 1.01
CA LEU A 87 -23.06 -13.70 -0.38
C LEU A 87 -21.52 -13.77 -0.53
N PRO A 88 -21.00 -14.42 -1.60
CA PRO A 88 -19.58 -14.38 -1.92
C PRO A 88 -19.09 -12.93 -2.13
N ILE A 89 -17.97 -12.57 -1.48
CA ILE A 89 -17.38 -11.24 -1.61
C ILE A 89 -16.45 -11.21 -2.84
N PRO A 90 -16.75 -10.43 -3.88
CA PRO A 90 -15.90 -10.34 -5.06
C PRO A 90 -14.62 -9.53 -4.76
N ARG A 91 -13.58 -9.70 -5.58
CA ARG A 91 -12.39 -8.82 -5.51
C ARG A 91 -12.64 -7.50 -6.24
N CYS A 92 -12.13 -6.41 -5.69
CA CYS A 92 -12.25 -5.10 -6.34
C CYS A 92 -11.45 -5.06 -7.65
N ALA A 93 -11.98 -4.38 -8.68
CA ALA A 93 -11.39 -4.32 -10.01
C ALA A 93 -10.07 -3.51 -10.11
N ALA A 94 -9.69 -2.77 -9.06
CA ALA A 94 -8.48 -1.93 -9.06
C ALA A 94 -7.40 -2.47 -8.10
N ARG A 95 -6.17 -2.61 -8.61
CA ARG A 95 -4.97 -3.03 -7.86
C ARG A 95 -4.31 -1.83 -7.19
N ARG A 96 -4.32 -1.76 -5.86
CA ARG A 96 -3.30 -0.99 -5.11
C ARG A 96 -2.04 -1.85 -5.04
N PHE A 97 -0.97 -1.43 -5.71
CA PHE A 97 0.32 -2.09 -5.60
C PHE A 97 0.81 -1.94 -4.16
N CYS A 98 0.98 -3.08 -3.52
CA CYS A 98 1.74 -3.24 -2.29
C CYS A 98 3.06 -2.47 -2.33
N TRP A 99 3.24 -1.49 -1.44
CA TRP A 99 4.48 -0.71 -1.30
C TRP A 99 5.75 -1.56 -1.16
N ALA A 100 5.62 -2.83 -0.75
CA ALA A 100 6.73 -3.80 -0.73
C ALA A 100 7.47 -3.94 -2.07
N TRP A 101 6.82 -3.68 -3.20
CA TRP A 101 7.49 -3.74 -4.50
C TRP A 101 8.54 -2.63 -4.68
N TRP A 102 8.40 -1.48 -4.01
CA TRP A 102 9.37 -0.40 -4.07
C TRP A 102 10.68 -0.75 -3.36
N TRP A 103 10.63 -1.48 -2.24
CA TRP A 103 11.82 -1.96 -1.54
C TRP A 103 12.62 -2.96 -2.39
N VAL A 104 11.93 -3.79 -3.19
CA VAL A 104 12.59 -4.71 -4.13
C VAL A 104 13.31 -3.94 -5.25
N VAL A 105 12.70 -2.88 -5.78
CA VAL A 105 13.34 -2.02 -6.80
C VAL A 105 14.55 -1.28 -6.22
N LEU A 106 14.45 -0.74 -5.00
CA LEU A 106 15.56 -0.09 -4.31
C LEU A 106 16.72 -1.06 -4.02
N ALA A 107 16.42 -2.27 -3.56
CA ALA A 107 17.45 -3.27 -3.28
C ALA A 107 18.21 -3.70 -4.55
N LEU A 108 17.52 -3.82 -5.69
CA LEU A 108 18.14 -4.13 -6.98
C LEU A 108 19.04 -3.00 -7.49
N ALA A 109 18.64 -1.74 -7.29
CA ALA A 109 19.45 -0.59 -7.69
C ALA A 109 20.78 -0.48 -6.91
N VAL A 110 20.76 -0.80 -5.61
CA VAL A 110 21.97 -0.80 -4.76
C VAL A 110 22.92 -1.95 -5.12
N LEU A 111 22.40 -3.12 -5.50
CA LEU A 111 23.24 -4.24 -5.94
C LEU A 111 23.97 -3.95 -7.26
N ALA A 112 23.32 -3.23 -8.19
CA ALA A 112 23.94 -2.84 -9.46
C ALA A 112 25.12 -1.87 -9.27
N THR A 113 25.03 -0.92 -8.34
CA THR A 113 26.11 0.06 -8.09
C THR A 113 27.33 -0.57 -7.41
N VAL A 114 27.12 -1.52 -6.49
CA VAL A 114 28.22 -2.27 -5.84
C VAL A 114 28.97 -3.13 -6.85
N ALA A 115 28.27 -3.81 -7.76
CA ALA A 115 28.90 -4.62 -8.80
C ALA A 115 29.79 -3.79 -9.74
N VAL A 116 29.32 -2.59 -10.15
CA VAL A 116 30.10 -1.67 -11.00
C VAL A 116 31.35 -1.15 -10.28
N GLY A 117 31.26 -0.86 -8.96
CA GLY A 117 32.41 -0.44 -8.16
C GLY A 117 33.50 -1.52 -8.05
N ILE A 118 33.10 -2.79 -7.90
CA ILE A 118 34.04 -3.92 -7.84
C ILE A 118 34.71 -4.17 -9.21
N LEU A 119 33.97 -4.03 -10.31
CA LEU A 119 34.50 -4.15 -11.67
C LEU A 119 35.52 -3.05 -12.00
N ARG A 120 35.26 -1.79 -11.64
CA ARG A 120 36.21 -0.68 -11.84
C ARG A 120 37.46 -0.82 -10.98
N LYS A 121 37.36 -1.40 -9.78
CA LYS A 121 38.54 -1.69 -8.94
C LYS A 121 39.43 -2.79 -9.55
N LYS A 122 38.83 -3.73 -10.29
CA LYS A 122 39.56 -4.86 -10.88
C LYS A 122 40.27 -4.50 -12.20
N ASN A 123 39.73 -3.51 -12.94
CA ASN A 123 40.33 -2.97 -14.16
C ASN A 123 40.36 -1.43 -14.09
N PRO A 124 41.44 -0.83 -13.57
CA PRO A 124 41.59 0.62 -13.62
C PRO A 124 41.67 1.06 -15.10
N PRO A 125 41.03 2.17 -15.49
CA PRO A 125 41.22 2.73 -16.82
C PRO A 125 42.68 3.18 -16.98
N ASP A 126 43.24 2.96 -18.17
CA ASP A 126 44.59 3.40 -18.50
C ASP A 126 44.72 4.92 -18.29
N PRO A 127 45.87 5.40 -17.76
CA PRO A 127 46.10 6.82 -17.60
C PRO A 127 46.03 7.52 -18.96
N PRO A 128 45.52 8.77 -18.99
CA PRO A 128 45.55 9.55 -20.22
C PRO A 128 47.00 9.71 -20.70
N PRO A 129 47.25 9.72 -22.02
CA PRO A 129 48.59 9.91 -22.55
C PRO A 129 49.15 11.26 -22.10
N ASP A 130 50.40 11.24 -21.62
CA ASP A 130 51.14 12.44 -21.24
C ASP A 130 51.23 13.38 -22.45
N VAL A 131 50.68 14.59 -22.29
CA VAL A 131 50.81 15.65 -23.27
C VAL A 131 52.15 16.31 -23.00
N ASP A 132 53.15 16.01 -23.83
CA ASP A 132 54.40 16.77 -23.87
C ASP A 132 54.06 18.23 -24.21
N LEU A 133 54.24 19.12 -23.23
CA LEU A 133 54.15 20.56 -23.40
C LEU A 133 55.39 21.02 -24.17
N ASP A 134 55.24 21.16 -25.49
CA ASP A 134 56.22 21.80 -26.38
C ASP A 134 56.42 23.26 -25.91
N GLU A 135 57.61 23.55 -25.37
CA GLU A 135 58.05 24.89 -25.00
C GLU A 135 58.13 25.76 -26.26
N GLY A 136 57.16 26.65 -26.45
CA GLY A 136 57.14 27.62 -27.54
C GLY A 136 58.33 28.58 -27.50
N GLU A 137 59.03 28.67 -28.63
CA GLU A 137 60.08 29.64 -28.98
C GLU A 137 59.71 31.09 -28.64
N PRO A 138 60.69 31.93 -28.21
CA PRO A 138 60.48 33.36 -28.07
C PRO A 138 60.55 34.07 -29.44
N LEU A 139 59.52 34.87 -29.74
CA LEU A 139 59.50 35.78 -30.89
C LEU A 139 60.34 37.04 -30.58
N ASP A 140 61.48 37.18 -31.27
CA ASP A 140 62.24 38.43 -31.40
C ASP A 140 61.49 39.42 -32.31
N LEU A 141 61.37 40.69 -31.88
CA LEU A 141 61.05 41.84 -32.74
C LEU A 141 61.73 43.12 -32.24
#